data_AF-E2SM36-F1
#
_entry.id   AF-E2SM36-F1
#
_cell.length_a   1.000
_cell.length_b   1.000
_cell.length_c   1.000
_cell.angle_alpha   90.00
_cell.angle_beta   90.00
_cell.angle_gamma   90.00
#
_symmetry.space_group_name_H-M   'P 1'
#
loop_
_entity.id
_entity.type
_entity.pdbx_description
1 polymer ?
#
loop_
_entity_poly.entity_id
_entity_poly.type
_entity_poly.pdbx_seq_one_letter_code
_entity_poly.pdbx_strand_id
1 'polypeptide(L)'
;MQVKETLFEYLYRNLREQIISGQLPYGSRMPSITRLSELYHVGIRTVRDVLQRLKEEGYIQTEERKPILVAYKQSSREQKEAMITYLLEHKQSILDVYATMTLLMPQILTFCTQVSTDYMLEQWSRTLHANAHKPMNSRWKTLLRFFYALLDQTHNLFFRDLFSSLELYVRPLYFFEEKQFTQLVRDCCQFHSIAWVQEPMVNRQAQESRERLTRFYASIEHAVQLQLHALSMQYPKITEQHDLFSWHSDRGRDHLHVQITRELIDQIGTGKLPVGTLLPSEAQLAKHYHVSVATIRKSLASLNELGYAKTKNVKGTTVCMQDDETAARCMSRKAYRDDIMRYLSGLQLMILTMKPAARSAFPAITKTAIRQLHKKLQYDNRIPLDSLTELVTQHVQQTALQTILRELSKILCWGYYYSFYPGENPDFNELNRKSMQAVRYLEQNDEERFVSQMCLCYVHILEIIREHMIAFGLSEATYMKTPPCDSL
;
A
#
# COMPACT_ATOMS: atom_id res chain seq x y z
N MET A 1 -16.89 22.17 2.18
CA MET A 1 -15.71 22.10 1.28
C MET A 1 -14.61 21.38 2.04
N GLN A 2 -14.35 20.10 1.73
CA GLN A 2 -13.14 19.44 2.25
C GLN A 2 -11.94 20.07 1.54
N VAL A 3 -11.11 20.79 2.29
CA VAL A 3 -9.82 21.26 1.81
C VAL A 3 -9.01 20.00 1.51
N LYS A 4 -8.77 19.69 0.23
CA LYS A 4 -7.82 18.64 -0.15
C LYS A 4 -6.46 19.05 0.42
N GLU A 5 -6.04 18.35 1.45
CA GLU A 5 -4.75 18.59 2.08
C GLU A 5 -3.63 18.34 1.06
N THR A 6 -2.73 19.31 0.90
CA THR A 6 -1.63 19.17 -0.05
C THR A 6 -0.58 18.21 0.52
N LEU A 7 0.17 17.52 -0.34
CA LEU A 7 1.31 16.69 0.08
C LEU A 7 2.33 17.47 0.95
N PHE A 8 2.42 18.78 0.73
CA PHE A 8 3.21 19.68 1.57
C PHE A 8 2.67 19.74 3.01
N GLU A 9 1.37 20.05 3.18
CA GLU A 9 0.75 20.18 4.51
C GLU A 9 0.75 18.84 5.25
N TYR A 10 0.49 17.74 4.54
CA TYR A 10 0.60 16.39 5.10
C TYR A 10 2.00 16.10 5.64
N LEU A 11 3.06 16.34 4.84
CA LEU A 11 4.44 16.10 5.28
C LEU A 11 4.79 17.02 6.47
N TYR A 12 4.45 18.30 6.37
CA TYR A 12 4.74 19.29 7.41
C TYR A 12 4.06 18.91 8.73
N ARG A 13 2.76 18.60 8.72
CA ARG A 13 2.02 18.17 9.93
C ARG A 13 2.66 16.94 10.55
N ASN A 14 2.96 15.90 9.76
CA ASN A 14 3.58 14.68 10.27
C ASN A 14 4.96 14.91 10.89
N LEU A 15 5.85 15.65 10.23
CA LEU A 15 7.18 15.93 10.77
C LEU A 15 7.11 16.82 12.01
N ARG A 16 6.24 17.83 12.00
CA ARG A 16 6.01 18.70 13.15
C ARG A 16 5.49 17.90 14.34
N GLU A 17 4.49 17.04 14.14
CA GLU A 17 3.96 16.18 15.19
C GLU A 17 4.99 15.20 15.73
N GLN A 18 5.86 14.65 14.88
CA GLN A 18 6.96 13.78 15.32
C GLN A 18 7.97 14.50 16.21
N ILE A 19 8.24 15.78 15.90
CA ILE A 19 9.13 16.61 16.70
C ILE A 19 8.45 16.99 18.04
N ILE A 20 7.16 17.38 18.01
CA ILE A 20 6.42 17.79 19.21
C ILE A 20 6.14 16.61 20.14
N SER A 21 5.77 15.44 19.60
CA SER A 21 5.51 14.23 20.39
C SER A 21 6.79 13.57 20.93
N GLY A 22 7.97 14.07 20.54
CA GLY A 22 9.26 13.53 20.97
C GLY A 22 9.71 12.26 20.24
N GLN A 23 9.00 11.82 19.18
CA GLN A 23 9.46 10.74 18.31
C GLN A 23 10.79 11.08 17.62
N LEU A 24 10.99 12.36 17.30
CA LEU A 24 12.25 12.94 16.86
C LEU A 24 12.79 13.81 18.00
N PRO A 25 13.58 13.25 18.93
CA PRO A 25 13.96 13.96 20.14
C PRO A 25 14.94 15.09 19.85
N TYR A 26 15.00 16.07 20.76
CA TYR A 26 15.96 17.18 20.71
C TYR A 26 17.39 16.68 20.48
N GLY A 27 18.11 17.31 19.55
CA GLY A 27 19.48 16.96 19.18
C GLY A 27 19.62 15.70 18.32
N SER A 28 18.52 14.97 18.04
CA SER A 28 18.55 13.87 17.09
C SER A 28 18.72 14.37 15.65
N ARG A 29 19.30 13.50 14.82
CA ARG A 29 19.45 13.77 13.39
C ARG A 29 18.12 13.50 12.69
N MET A 30 17.63 14.47 11.94
CA MET A 30 16.52 14.26 11.02
C MET A 30 16.94 13.32 9.89
N PRO A 31 16.00 12.55 9.32
CA PRO A 31 16.26 11.82 8.09
C PRO A 31 16.70 12.78 6.97
N SER A 32 17.54 12.29 6.05
CA SER A 32 18.01 13.09 4.91
C SER A 32 16.84 13.48 4.00
N ILE A 33 17.02 14.52 3.17
CA ILE A 33 16.00 14.95 2.20
C ILE A 33 15.57 13.79 1.30
N THR A 34 16.53 13.00 0.82
CA THR A 34 16.25 11.80 0.01
C THR A 34 15.42 10.81 0.80
N ARG A 35 15.77 10.58 2.07
CA ARG A 35 15.05 9.65 2.92
C ARG A 35 13.63 10.12 3.25
N LEU A 36 13.42 11.41 3.49
CA LEU A 36 12.10 11.98 3.70
C LEU A 36 11.25 11.91 2.43
N SER A 37 11.85 12.17 1.26
CA SER A 37 11.18 12.01 -0.04
C SER A 37 10.72 10.57 -0.26
N GLU A 38 11.55 9.60 0.12
CA GLU A 38 11.21 8.17 0.05
C GLU A 38 10.14 7.74 1.07
N LEU A 39 10.22 8.22 2.32
CA LEU A 39 9.32 7.81 3.40
C LEU A 39 7.91 8.38 3.24
N TYR A 40 7.81 9.64 2.82
CA TYR A 40 6.53 10.35 2.73
C TYR A 40 6.02 10.51 1.31
N HIS A 41 6.72 9.97 0.32
CA HIS A 41 6.29 9.96 -1.09
C HIS A 41 6.01 11.35 -1.65
N VAL A 42 6.80 12.33 -1.22
CA VAL A 42 6.74 13.70 -1.70
C VAL A 42 7.97 14.06 -2.52
N GLY A 43 7.82 14.97 -3.48
CA GLY A 43 8.94 15.42 -4.30
C GLY A 43 10.02 16.09 -3.45
N ILE A 44 11.30 15.95 -3.84
CA ILE A 44 12.46 16.56 -3.16
C ILE A 44 12.26 18.07 -2.92
N ARG A 45 11.62 18.77 -3.87
CA ARG A 45 11.29 20.19 -3.73
C ARG A 45 10.32 20.43 -2.56
N THR A 46 9.23 19.67 -2.49
CA THR A 46 8.28 19.70 -1.38
C THR A 46 8.95 19.40 -0.04
N VAL A 47 9.85 18.42 0.03
CA VAL A 47 10.63 18.13 1.25
C VAL A 47 11.45 19.35 1.67
N ARG A 48 12.16 19.98 0.72
CA ARG A 48 12.96 21.17 1.00
C ARG A 48 12.08 22.31 1.51
N ASP A 49 10.93 22.54 0.88
CA ASP A 49 10.01 23.60 1.26
C ASP A 49 9.46 23.34 2.69
N VAL A 50 9.12 22.09 3.02
CA VAL A 50 8.66 21.72 4.38
C VAL A 50 9.77 21.89 5.42
N LEU A 51 10.99 21.42 5.13
CA LEU A 51 12.12 21.61 6.03
C LEU A 51 12.46 23.08 6.22
N GLN A 52 12.32 23.90 5.17
CA GLN A 52 12.49 25.34 5.27
C GLN A 52 11.47 25.95 6.24
N ARG A 53 10.18 25.58 6.12
CA ARG A 53 9.14 26.03 7.07
C ARG A 53 9.41 25.56 8.51
N LEU A 54 9.80 24.30 8.70
CA LEU A 54 10.16 23.77 10.03
C LEU A 54 11.37 24.49 10.65
N LYS A 55 12.32 24.95 9.82
CA LYS A 55 13.47 25.75 10.26
C LYS A 55 13.02 27.15 10.68
N GLU A 56 12.20 27.81 9.86
CA GLU A 56 11.67 29.16 10.15
C GLU A 56 10.86 29.20 11.44
N GLU A 57 10.09 28.15 11.70
CA GLU A 57 9.29 28.00 12.93
C GLU A 57 10.11 27.45 14.12
N GLY A 58 11.42 27.20 13.95
CA GLY A 58 12.34 26.84 15.03
C GLY A 58 12.33 25.37 15.46
N TYR A 59 11.67 24.47 14.73
CA TYR A 59 11.64 23.04 15.07
C TYR A 59 12.97 22.33 14.78
N ILE A 60 13.70 22.78 13.75
CA ILE A 60 14.97 22.18 13.31
C ILE A 60 16.07 23.22 13.08
N GLN A 61 17.31 22.79 13.21
CA GLN A 61 18.51 23.54 12.85
C GLN A 61 19.17 22.90 11.62
N THR A 62 19.49 23.73 10.64
CA THR A 62 20.22 23.33 9.44
C THR A 62 21.50 24.16 9.33
N GLU A 63 22.63 23.48 9.13
CA GLU A 63 23.94 24.10 8.86
C GLU A 63 24.47 23.55 7.54
N GLU A 64 25.22 24.38 6.78
CA GLU A 64 25.78 23.93 5.51
C GLU A 64 26.66 22.69 5.69
N ARG A 65 26.41 21.68 4.86
CA ARG A 65 27.15 20.40 4.83
C ARG A 65 27.12 19.60 6.15
N LYS A 66 26.19 19.91 7.06
CA LYS A 66 25.97 19.19 8.31
C LYS A 66 24.58 18.54 8.36
N PRO A 67 24.41 17.48 9.16
CA PRO A 67 23.10 16.84 9.33
C PRO A 67 22.11 17.83 9.95
N ILE A 68 20.86 17.75 9.50
CA ILE A 68 19.75 18.51 10.07
C ILE A 68 19.49 17.97 11.49
N LEU A 69 19.45 18.84 12.48
CA LEU A 69 19.21 18.46 13.88
C LEU A 69 17.86 19.00 14.36
N VAL A 70 17.17 18.24 15.20
CA VAL A 70 15.97 18.74 15.89
C VAL A 70 16.38 19.77 16.93
N ALA A 71 15.92 21.01 16.77
CA ALA A 71 16.21 22.12 17.66
C ALA A 71 15.11 22.34 18.71
N TYR A 72 13.93 21.75 18.50
CA TYR A 72 12.80 21.85 19.40
C TYR A 72 13.08 21.17 20.74
N LYS A 73 13.16 21.96 21.81
CA LYS A 73 13.43 21.48 23.17
C LYS A 73 12.18 21.66 24.02
N GLN A 74 11.49 20.56 24.30
CA GLN A 74 10.41 20.48 25.29
C GLN A 74 10.88 19.73 26.53
N SER A 75 10.19 19.95 27.65
CA SER A 75 10.34 19.08 28.81
C SER A 75 9.81 17.67 28.50
N SER A 76 10.38 16.63 29.12
CA SER A 76 9.89 15.26 28.94
C SER A 76 8.42 15.08 29.35
N ARG A 77 7.89 15.98 30.19
CA ARG A 77 6.48 16.00 30.60
C ARG A 77 5.57 16.49 29.47
N GLU A 78 5.90 17.61 28.83
CA GLU A 78 5.11 18.18 27.73
C GLU A 78 5.07 17.23 26.52
N GLN A 79 6.19 16.56 26.22
CA GLN A 79 6.25 15.55 25.15
C GLN A 79 5.31 14.37 25.44
N LYS A 80 5.30 13.89 26.69
CA LYS A 80 4.40 12.81 27.11
C LYS A 80 2.94 13.23 27.01
N GLU A 81 2.60 14.44 27.45
CA GLU A 81 1.25 14.99 27.34
C GLU A 81 0.82 15.14 25.87
N ALA A 82 1.67 15.67 24.99
CA ALA A 82 1.40 15.78 23.55
C ALA A 82 1.19 14.42 22.88
N MET A 83 1.98 13.42 23.24
CA MET A 83 1.85 12.06 22.71
C MET A 83 0.54 11.40 23.19
N ILE A 84 0.16 11.57 24.47
CA ILE A 84 -1.13 11.08 24.99
C ILE A 84 -2.29 11.76 24.26
N THR A 85 -2.23 13.08 24.04
CA THR A 85 -3.24 13.81 23.28
C THR A 85 -3.42 13.21 21.89
N TYR A 86 -2.34 13.03 21.14
CA TYR A 86 -2.39 12.41 19.81
C TYR A 86 -3.06 11.02 19.84
N LEU A 87 -2.64 10.16 20.78
CA LEU A 87 -3.16 8.79 20.89
C LEU A 87 -4.66 8.75 21.19
N LEU A 88 -5.15 9.69 22.01
CA LEU A 88 -6.57 9.75 22.40
C LEU A 88 -7.42 10.45 21.33
N GLU A 89 -6.87 11.45 20.63
CA GLU A 89 -7.51 12.07 19.47
C GLU A 89 -7.71 11.06 18.32
N HIS A 90 -6.82 10.08 18.16
CA HIS A 90 -6.87 9.10 17.06
C HIS A 90 -7.20 7.68 17.52
N LYS A 91 -7.80 7.51 18.70
CA LYS A 91 -7.96 6.21 19.39
C LYS A 91 -8.54 5.11 18.51
N GLN A 92 -9.71 5.31 17.89
CA GLN A 92 -10.37 4.31 17.05
C GLN A 92 -9.61 4.06 15.76
N SER A 93 -9.05 5.10 15.14
CA SER A 93 -8.23 4.95 13.93
C SER A 93 -6.95 4.15 14.21
N ILE A 94 -6.30 4.37 15.35
CA ILE A 94 -5.14 3.57 15.79
C ILE A 94 -5.54 2.10 15.99
N LEU A 95 -6.67 1.83 16.63
CA LEU A 95 -7.17 0.46 16.81
C LEU A 95 -7.51 -0.21 15.47
N ASP A 96 -8.15 0.51 14.56
CA ASP A 96 -8.45 0.04 13.21
C ASP A 96 -7.18 -0.27 12.39
N VAL A 97 -6.13 0.52 12.56
CA VAL A 97 -4.82 0.27 11.94
C VAL A 97 -4.14 -0.95 12.57
N TYR A 98 -4.18 -1.14 13.90
CA TYR A 98 -3.67 -2.38 14.51
C TYR A 98 -4.45 -3.61 14.03
N ALA A 99 -5.78 -3.55 13.96
CA ALA A 99 -6.61 -4.62 13.40
C ALA A 99 -6.23 -4.93 11.94
N THR A 100 -5.97 -3.89 11.13
CA THR A 100 -5.47 -4.04 9.76
C THR A 100 -4.09 -4.69 9.72
N MET A 101 -3.17 -4.29 10.61
CA MET A 101 -1.84 -4.91 10.72
C MET A 101 -1.93 -6.38 11.13
N THR A 102 -2.84 -6.75 12.03
CA THR A 102 -3.11 -8.14 12.43
C THR A 102 -3.54 -9.00 11.26
N LEU A 103 -4.29 -8.44 10.30
CA LEU A 103 -4.71 -9.15 9.08
C LEU A 103 -3.59 -9.26 8.03
N LEU A 104 -2.83 -8.18 7.81
CA LEU A 104 -1.90 -8.09 6.67
C LEU A 104 -0.49 -8.55 6.99
N MET A 105 0.07 -8.13 8.13
CA MET A 105 1.49 -8.31 8.42
C MET A 105 1.92 -9.77 8.56
N PRO A 106 1.14 -10.68 9.18
CA PRO A 106 1.49 -12.10 9.21
C PRO A 106 1.68 -12.69 7.81
N GLN A 107 0.83 -12.31 6.85
CA GLN A 107 0.89 -12.78 5.46
C GLN A 107 2.14 -12.23 4.75
N ILE A 108 2.34 -10.92 4.84
CA ILE A 108 3.45 -10.23 4.18
C ILE A 108 4.79 -10.71 4.74
N LEU A 109 4.97 -10.76 6.06
CA LEU A 109 6.23 -11.16 6.70
C LEU A 109 6.54 -12.64 6.48
N THR A 110 5.53 -13.51 6.49
CA THR A 110 5.71 -14.93 6.15
C THR A 110 6.17 -15.08 4.71
N PHE A 111 5.54 -14.38 3.76
CA PHE A 111 5.98 -14.38 2.37
C PHE A 111 7.40 -13.84 2.20
N CYS A 112 7.74 -12.70 2.83
CA CYS A 112 9.08 -12.12 2.79
C CYS A 112 10.13 -13.10 3.31
N THR A 113 9.80 -13.85 4.36
CA THR A 113 10.65 -14.89 4.92
C THR A 113 10.90 -16.01 3.91
N GLN A 114 9.88 -16.45 3.17
CA GLN A 114 10.03 -17.51 2.17
C GLN A 114 10.90 -17.09 0.97
N VAL A 115 10.91 -15.81 0.60
CA VAL A 115 11.70 -15.31 -0.54
C VAL A 115 13.07 -14.76 -0.15
N SER A 116 13.34 -14.63 1.15
CA SER A 116 14.61 -14.14 1.69
C SER A 116 15.78 -15.07 1.35
N THR A 117 17.02 -14.55 1.39
CA THR A 117 18.23 -15.37 1.22
C THR A 117 18.61 -16.10 2.52
N ASP A 118 19.18 -17.30 2.41
CA ASP A 118 19.62 -18.07 3.59
C ASP A 118 20.69 -17.34 4.39
N TYR A 119 21.63 -16.67 3.71
CA TYR A 119 22.64 -15.83 4.34
C TYR A 119 22.03 -14.76 5.25
N MET A 120 20.98 -14.07 4.79
CA MET A 120 20.29 -13.05 5.58
C MET A 120 19.60 -13.67 6.79
N LEU A 121 18.86 -14.77 6.61
CA LEU A 121 18.17 -15.45 7.70
C LEU A 121 19.15 -15.98 8.76
N GLU A 122 20.29 -16.54 8.37
CA GLU A 122 21.33 -16.96 9.30
C GLU A 122 21.95 -15.78 10.06
N GLN A 123 22.25 -14.68 9.36
CA GLN A 123 22.79 -13.47 9.99
C GLN A 123 21.82 -12.90 11.03
N TRP A 124 20.53 -12.87 10.69
CA TRP A 124 19.49 -12.41 11.61
C TRP A 124 19.26 -13.39 12.75
N SER A 125 19.28 -14.70 12.51
CA SER A 125 19.24 -15.72 13.56
C SER A 125 20.29 -15.44 14.64
N ARG A 126 21.56 -15.27 14.25
CA ARG A 126 22.66 -14.93 15.17
C ARG A 126 22.41 -13.61 15.91
N THR A 127 21.95 -12.59 15.19
CA THR A 127 21.63 -11.28 15.78
C THR A 127 20.52 -11.38 16.81
N LEU A 128 19.46 -12.14 16.51
CA LEU A 128 18.32 -12.33 17.40
C LEU A 128 18.72 -13.09 18.67
N HIS A 129 19.49 -14.17 18.53
CA HIS A 129 20.05 -14.91 19.66
C HIS A 129 20.95 -14.03 20.54
N ALA A 130 21.85 -13.23 19.95
CA ALA A 130 22.73 -12.33 20.70
C ALA A 130 21.97 -11.22 21.47
N ASN A 131 20.75 -10.88 21.04
CA ASN A 131 19.91 -9.88 21.69
C ASN A 131 18.85 -10.49 22.63
N ALA A 132 18.80 -11.82 22.80
CA ALA A 132 17.77 -12.50 23.59
C ALA A 132 17.75 -12.09 25.07
N HIS A 133 18.91 -11.79 25.66
CA HIS A 133 19.05 -11.38 27.06
C HIS A 133 18.82 -9.88 27.31
N LYS A 134 18.64 -9.08 26.24
CA LYS A 134 18.47 -7.63 26.38
C LYS A 134 17.09 -7.26 26.94
N PRO A 135 16.95 -6.07 27.55
CA PRO A 135 15.65 -5.57 28.00
C PRO A 135 14.63 -5.55 26.86
N MET A 136 13.35 -5.70 27.21
CA MET A 136 12.24 -5.85 26.26
C MET A 136 12.27 -4.79 25.15
N ASN A 137 12.47 -3.51 25.48
CA ASN A 137 12.49 -2.39 24.52
C ASN A 137 13.58 -2.57 23.44
N SER A 138 14.74 -3.11 23.84
CA SER A 138 15.83 -3.40 22.89
C SER A 138 15.49 -4.60 22.00
N ARG A 139 14.77 -5.59 22.52
CA ARG A 139 14.29 -6.73 21.73
C ARG A 139 13.23 -6.30 20.72
N TRP A 140 12.30 -5.41 21.10
CA TRP A 140 11.35 -4.79 20.19
C TRP A 140 12.03 -4.06 19.04
N LYS A 141 12.99 -3.17 19.36
CA LYS A 141 13.79 -2.46 18.34
C LYS A 141 14.57 -3.43 17.43
N THR A 142 14.96 -4.61 17.94
CA THR A 142 15.62 -5.63 17.12
C THR A 142 14.64 -6.37 16.21
N LEU A 143 13.44 -6.71 16.71
CA LEU A 143 12.37 -7.32 15.93
C LEU A 143 11.93 -6.41 14.77
N LEU A 144 11.71 -5.12 15.04
CA LEU A 144 11.33 -4.17 13.98
C LEU A 144 12.41 -4.06 12.90
N ARG A 145 13.69 -4.02 13.29
CA ARG A 145 14.81 -4.05 12.31
C ARG A 145 14.83 -5.34 11.49
N PHE A 146 14.51 -6.47 12.10
CA PHE A 146 14.38 -7.74 11.38
C PHE A 146 13.21 -7.70 10.38
N PHE A 147 12.05 -7.17 10.76
CA PHE A 147 10.92 -6.97 9.84
C PHE A 147 11.28 -6.06 8.67
N TYR A 148 11.94 -4.92 8.93
CA TYR A 148 12.43 -4.06 7.84
C TYR A 148 13.40 -4.79 6.91
N ALA A 149 14.33 -5.57 7.45
CA ALA A 149 15.26 -6.35 6.64
C ALA A 149 14.54 -7.37 5.77
N LEU A 150 13.51 -8.06 6.28
CA LEU A 150 12.68 -8.97 5.49
C LEU A 150 11.96 -8.25 4.35
N LEU A 151 11.34 -7.10 4.62
CA LEU A 151 10.62 -6.32 3.62
C LEU A 151 11.57 -5.82 2.52
N ASP A 152 12.79 -5.43 2.89
CA ASP A 152 13.84 -4.95 1.97
C ASP A 152 14.45 -6.06 1.08
N GLN A 153 14.34 -7.34 1.47
CA GLN A 153 14.78 -8.44 0.61
C GLN A 153 13.85 -8.65 -0.59
N THR A 154 12.63 -8.11 -0.53
CA THR A 154 11.69 -8.24 -1.64
C THR A 154 11.94 -7.17 -2.68
N HIS A 155 11.75 -7.51 -3.96
CA HIS A 155 11.74 -6.51 -5.04
C HIS A 155 10.41 -5.74 -5.11
N ASN A 156 9.59 -5.80 -4.05
CA ASN A 156 8.31 -5.12 -3.98
C ASN A 156 8.48 -3.67 -3.54
N LEU A 157 7.95 -2.74 -4.33
CA LEU A 157 8.10 -1.30 -4.07
C LEU A 157 7.22 -0.77 -2.93
N PHE A 158 6.27 -1.57 -2.42
CA PHE A 158 5.25 -1.16 -1.46
C PHE A 158 5.36 -1.79 -0.07
N PHE A 159 5.99 -2.96 0.08
CA PHE A 159 6.01 -3.66 1.37
C PHE A 159 6.65 -2.84 2.50
N ARG A 160 7.88 -2.37 2.27
CA ARG A 160 8.59 -1.53 3.23
C ARG A 160 7.85 -0.22 3.49
N ASP A 161 7.33 0.36 2.42
CA ASP A 161 6.58 1.62 2.45
C ASP A 161 5.31 1.51 3.32
N LEU A 162 4.43 0.58 2.98
CA LEU A 162 3.18 0.33 3.69
C LEU A 162 3.46 0.08 5.17
N PHE A 163 4.43 -0.79 5.48
CA PHE A 163 4.80 -1.06 6.87
C PHE A 163 5.26 0.20 7.61
N SER A 164 6.11 1.01 6.99
CA SER A 164 6.57 2.26 7.60
C SER A 164 5.46 3.28 7.78
N SER A 165 4.52 3.38 6.84
CA SER A 165 3.35 4.26 6.95
C SER A 165 2.43 3.86 8.10
N LEU A 166 2.17 2.56 8.25
CA LEU A 166 1.39 2.01 9.36
C LEU A 166 2.10 2.22 10.71
N GLU A 167 3.39 1.92 10.79
CA GLU A 167 4.21 2.11 12.00
C GLU A 167 4.25 3.58 12.43
N LEU A 168 4.41 4.49 11.47
CA LEU A 168 4.44 5.93 11.72
C LEU A 168 3.13 6.44 12.31
N TYR A 169 2.00 5.89 11.86
CA TYR A 169 0.68 6.26 12.35
C TYR A 169 0.40 5.71 13.76
N VAL A 170 0.70 4.42 14.01
CA VAL A 170 0.37 3.78 15.30
C VAL A 170 1.39 4.01 16.41
N ARG A 171 2.59 4.52 16.07
CA ARG A 171 3.64 4.94 17.00
C ARG A 171 3.98 3.87 18.07
N PRO A 172 4.30 2.63 17.69
CA PRO A 172 4.38 1.49 18.62
C PRO A 172 5.50 1.64 19.66
N LEU A 173 6.56 2.40 19.33
CA LEU A 173 7.70 2.64 20.23
C LEU A 173 7.30 3.32 21.54
N TYR A 174 6.28 4.19 21.55
CA TYR A 174 5.80 4.84 22.77
C TYR A 174 5.28 3.79 23.75
N PHE A 175 4.42 2.87 23.27
CA PHE A 175 3.88 1.78 24.08
C PHE A 175 5.00 0.87 24.59
N PHE A 176 5.95 0.51 23.73
CA PHE A 176 7.06 -0.37 24.11
C PHE A 176 8.02 0.25 25.13
N GLU A 177 8.01 1.56 25.33
CA GLU A 177 8.81 2.22 26.36
C GLU A 177 8.11 2.29 27.73
N GLU A 178 6.79 2.10 27.77
CA GLU A 178 6.00 2.09 29.00
C GLU A 178 6.05 0.71 29.71
N LYS A 179 6.47 0.72 30.98
CA LYS A 179 6.57 -0.51 31.79
C LYS A 179 5.22 -1.21 31.96
N GLN A 180 4.15 -0.43 32.13
CA GLN A 180 2.78 -0.93 32.27
C GLN A 180 2.34 -1.70 31.02
N PHE A 181 2.67 -1.18 29.83
CA PHE A 181 2.36 -1.83 28.58
C PHE A 181 3.09 -3.17 28.43
N THR A 182 4.37 -3.24 28.81
CA THR A 182 5.11 -4.52 28.80
C THR A 182 4.48 -5.57 29.73
N GLN A 183 3.87 -5.13 30.83
CA GLN A 183 3.12 -6.01 31.72
C GLN A 183 1.80 -6.45 31.09
N LEU A 184 1.01 -5.51 30.56
CA LEU A 184 -0.23 -5.83 29.84
C LEU A 184 0.00 -6.81 28.69
N VAL A 185 1.05 -6.62 27.90
CA VAL A 185 1.42 -7.56 26.85
C VAL A 185 1.64 -8.94 27.46
N ARG A 186 2.45 -9.08 28.52
CA ARG A 186 2.67 -10.37 29.18
C ARG A 186 1.39 -11.03 29.71
N ASP A 187 0.49 -10.24 30.27
CA ASP A 187 -0.76 -10.73 30.87
C ASP A 187 -1.79 -11.13 29.80
N CYS A 188 -1.79 -10.43 28.65
CA CYS A 188 -2.69 -10.67 27.51
C CYS A 188 -2.09 -11.58 26.42
N CYS A 189 -0.81 -11.93 26.53
CA CYS A 189 -0.04 -12.63 25.51
C CYS A 189 -0.63 -14.01 25.19
N GLN A 190 -1.02 -14.22 23.94
CA GLN A 190 -1.14 -15.56 23.35
C GLN A 190 0.18 -16.07 22.75
N PHE A 191 1.29 -15.32 22.92
CA PHE A 191 2.63 -15.66 22.44
C PHE A 191 3.64 -15.72 23.59
N HIS A 192 4.55 -16.70 23.55
CA HIS A 192 5.46 -17.00 24.67
C HIS A 192 6.59 -15.98 24.82
N SER A 193 7.20 -15.57 23.71
CA SER A 193 8.30 -14.59 23.67
C SER A 193 8.55 -14.07 22.27
N ILE A 194 9.31 -12.97 22.13
CA ILE A 194 9.78 -12.48 20.82
C ILE A 194 10.58 -13.57 20.08
N ALA A 195 11.40 -14.35 20.79
CA ALA A 195 12.17 -15.44 20.19
C ALA A 195 11.25 -16.55 19.63
N TRP A 196 10.16 -16.87 20.35
CA TRP A 196 9.17 -17.85 19.91
C TRP A 196 8.47 -17.43 18.61
N VAL A 197 8.23 -16.12 18.41
CA VAL A 197 7.65 -15.61 17.15
C VAL A 197 8.65 -15.75 15.98
N GLN A 198 9.94 -15.55 16.24
CA GLN A 198 10.98 -15.49 15.21
C GLN A 198 11.48 -16.87 14.76
N GLU A 199 11.47 -17.85 15.66
CA GLU A 199 11.98 -19.21 15.40
C GLU A 199 11.44 -19.86 14.11
N PRO A 200 10.11 -19.99 13.89
CA PRO A 200 9.60 -20.60 12.67
C PRO A 200 9.91 -19.76 11.42
N MET A 201 10.09 -18.44 11.58
CA MET A 201 10.44 -17.57 10.46
C MET A 201 11.86 -17.89 9.97
N VAL A 202 12.83 -17.92 10.88
CA VAL A 202 14.22 -18.28 10.54
C VAL A 202 14.29 -19.68 9.92
N ASN A 203 13.45 -20.61 10.38
CA ASN A 203 13.37 -21.99 9.87
C ASN A 203 12.44 -22.16 8.65
N ARG A 204 11.91 -21.06 8.08
CA ARG A 204 10.99 -21.06 6.92
C ARG A 204 9.73 -21.94 7.07
N GLN A 205 9.24 -22.13 8.30
CA GLN A 205 8.00 -22.86 8.55
C GLN A 205 6.81 -21.93 8.29
N ALA A 206 6.31 -21.88 7.06
CA ALA A 206 5.35 -20.86 6.61
C ALA A 206 4.06 -20.82 7.44
N GLN A 207 3.43 -21.98 7.64
CA GLN A 207 2.17 -22.09 8.40
C GLN A 207 2.37 -21.66 9.86
N GLU A 208 3.37 -22.24 10.54
CA GLU A 208 3.69 -21.90 11.92
C GLU A 208 4.09 -20.42 12.08
N SER A 209 4.92 -19.90 11.17
CA SER A 209 5.31 -18.48 11.17
C SER A 209 4.09 -17.57 11.16
N ARG A 210 3.12 -17.88 10.31
CA ARG A 210 1.91 -17.09 10.22
C ARG A 210 1.06 -17.20 11.47
N GLU A 211 0.81 -18.40 11.97
CA GLU A 211 0.02 -18.59 13.19
C GLU A 211 0.63 -17.84 14.38
N ARG A 212 1.96 -17.94 14.56
CA ARG A 212 2.66 -17.22 15.62
C ARG A 212 2.64 -15.70 15.42
N LEU A 213 2.81 -15.22 14.19
CA LEU A 213 2.70 -13.79 13.86
C LEU A 213 1.28 -13.26 14.08
N THR A 214 0.24 -14.01 13.73
CA THR A 214 -1.16 -13.62 13.96
C THR A 214 -1.44 -13.48 15.46
N ARG A 215 -1.04 -14.47 16.27
CA ARG A 215 -1.18 -14.39 17.74
C ARG A 215 -0.39 -13.23 18.33
N PHE A 216 0.79 -12.98 17.78
CA PHE A 216 1.65 -11.85 18.15
C PHE A 216 0.94 -10.51 17.91
N TYR A 217 0.48 -10.24 16.70
CA TYR A 217 -0.19 -8.99 16.36
C TYR A 217 -1.51 -8.83 17.13
N ALA A 218 -2.32 -9.88 17.25
CA ALA A 218 -3.57 -9.85 18.03
C ALA A 218 -3.32 -9.53 19.52
N SER A 219 -2.24 -10.05 20.10
CA SER A 219 -1.89 -9.75 21.50
C SER A 219 -1.48 -8.29 21.67
N ILE A 220 -0.75 -7.72 20.69
CA ILE A 220 -0.36 -6.30 20.70
C ILE A 220 -1.59 -5.41 20.52
N GLU A 221 -2.46 -5.72 19.57
CA GLU A 221 -3.72 -5.01 19.34
C GLU A 221 -4.57 -4.95 20.62
N HIS A 222 -4.76 -6.09 21.29
CA HIS A 222 -5.53 -6.14 22.53
C HIS A 222 -4.86 -5.34 23.67
N ALA A 223 -3.54 -5.46 23.84
CA ALA A 223 -2.81 -4.69 24.85
C ALA A 223 -2.90 -3.18 24.60
N VAL A 224 -2.85 -2.74 23.33
CA VAL A 224 -3.04 -1.33 22.95
C VAL A 224 -4.46 -0.88 23.25
N GLN A 225 -5.46 -1.70 22.97
CA GLN A 225 -6.86 -1.41 23.31
C GLN A 225 -7.06 -1.15 24.80
N LEU A 226 -6.51 -2.01 25.66
CA LEU A 226 -6.57 -1.84 27.11
C LEU A 226 -5.83 -0.58 27.58
N GLN A 227 -4.65 -0.32 27.01
CA GLN A 227 -3.86 0.87 27.36
C GLN A 227 -4.54 2.16 26.93
N LEU A 228 -5.09 2.22 25.72
CA LEU A 228 -5.85 3.38 25.24
C LEU A 228 -7.13 3.60 26.04
N HIS A 229 -7.80 2.52 26.47
CA HIS A 229 -8.93 2.61 27.38
C HIS A 229 -8.52 3.20 28.74
N ALA A 230 -7.43 2.72 29.33
CA ALA A 230 -6.90 3.26 30.59
C ALA A 230 -6.51 4.75 30.47
N LEU A 231 -5.83 5.14 29.38
CA LEU A 231 -5.49 6.55 29.11
C LEU A 231 -6.75 7.40 28.93
N SER A 232 -7.77 6.90 28.23
CA SER A 232 -9.04 7.59 28.02
C SER A 232 -9.75 7.91 29.34
N MET A 233 -9.67 7.00 30.33
CA MET A 233 -10.21 7.22 31.67
C MET A 233 -9.39 8.24 32.48
N GLN A 234 -8.07 8.30 32.27
CA GLN A 234 -7.19 9.26 32.95
C GLN A 234 -7.31 10.68 32.35
N TYR A 235 -7.63 10.79 31.06
CA TYR A 235 -7.70 12.05 30.32
C TYR A 235 -9.06 12.24 29.63
N PRO A 236 -10.18 12.33 30.38
CA PRO A 236 -11.53 12.34 29.83
C PRO A 236 -11.89 13.62 29.04
N LYS A 237 -11.04 14.65 29.10
CA LYS A 237 -11.26 15.94 28.42
C LYS A 237 -10.82 15.93 26.96
N ILE A 238 -10.08 14.91 26.53
CA ILE A 238 -9.55 14.83 25.16
C ILE A 238 -10.62 14.19 24.28
N THR A 239 -11.09 14.95 23.29
CA THR A 239 -12.12 14.49 22.35
C THR A 239 -11.47 13.76 21.19
N GLU A 240 -12.07 12.63 20.82
CA GLU A 240 -11.68 11.88 19.64
C GLU A 240 -11.95 12.66 18.35
N GLN A 241 -10.95 12.71 17.49
CA GLN A 241 -11.04 13.20 16.11
C GLN A 241 -11.39 12.03 15.18
N HIS A 242 -11.90 12.34 13.99
CA HIS A 242 -12.33 11.32 13.02
C HIS A 242 -11.42 11.26 11.80
N ASP A 243 -10.15 11.63 11.99
CA ASP A 243 -9.15 11.60 10.94
C ASP A 243 -8.72 10.16 10.67
N LEU A 244 -8.96 9.71 9.44
CA LEU A 244 -8.70 8.35 9.00
C LEU A 244 -7.23 8.16 8.63
N PHE A 245 -6.75 6.93 8.78
CA PHE A 245 -5.47 6.52 8.21
C PHE A 245 -5.44 6.78 6.70
N SER A 246 -4.36 7.42 6.25
CA SER A 246 -4.08 7.68 4.84
C SER A 246 -2.75 7.04 4.44
N TRP A 247 -2.76 6.37 3.30
CA TRP A 247 -1.57 5.85 2.64
C TRP A 247 -1.57 6.38 1.21
N HIS A 248 -0.45 6.95 0.77
CA HIS A 248 -0.32 7.52 -0.58
C HIS A 248 0.74 6.76 -1.34
N SER A 249 0.30 5.74 -2.06
CA SER A 249 1.24 4.88 -2.77
C SER A 249 1.99 5.63 -3.89
N ASP A 250 1.35 6.62 -4.53
CA ASP A 250 1.73 7.17 -5.86
C ASP A 250 2.89 8.20 -5.90
N ARG A 251 3.64 8.46 -4.82
CA ARG A 251 4.88 9.31 -4.90
C ARG A 251 4.70 10.69 -5.53
N GLY A 252 3.49 11.26 -5.49
CA GLY A 252 3.17 12.49 -6.22
C GLY A 252 3.19 12.36 -7.75
N ARG A 253 3.26 11.13 -8.29
CA ARG A 253 3.10 10.79 -9.72
C ARG A 253 1.64 10.73 -10.16
N ASP A 254 0.69 10.94 -9.25
CA ASP A 254 -0.73 11.05 -9.54
C ASP A 254 -1.07 12.41 -10.20
N HIS A 255 -0.36 12.71 -11.28
CA HIS A 255 -0.66 13.88 -12.08
C HIS A 255 -1.94 13.60 -12.87
N LEU A 256 -2.84 14.57 -12.90
CA LEU A 256 -4.10 14.49 -13.66
C LEU A 256 -3.90 13.98 -15.10
N HIS A 257 -2.79 14.33 -15.76
CA HIS A 257 -2.52 13.83 -17.12
C HIS A 257 -2.34 12.30 -17.17
N VAL A 258 -1.72 11.70 -16.16
CA VAL A 258 -1.52 10.25 -16.07
C VAL A 258 -2.87 9.56 -15.81
N GLN A 259 -3.71 10.11 -14.92
CA GLN A 259 -5.07 9.61 -14.68
C GLN A 259 -5.90 9.59 -15.97
N ILE A 260 -5.86 10.68 -16.75
CA ILE A 260 -6.59 10.78 -18.01
C ILE A 260 -6.05 9.79 -19.05
N THR A 261 -4.72 9.61 -19.14
CA THR A 261 -4.14 8.57 -20.01
C THR A 261 -4.62 7.17 -19.61
N ARG A 262 -4.68 6.87 -18.30
CA ARG A 262 -5.18 5.59 -17.77
C ARG A 262 -6.62 5.35 -18.16
N GLU A 263 -7.48 6.34 -17.94
CA GLU A 263 -8.91 6.23 -18.24
C GLU A 263 -9.17 6.03 -19.74
N LEU A 264 -8.43 6.75 -20.60
CA LEU A 264 -8.55 6.56 -22.04
C LEU A 264 -8.11 5.16 -22.47
N ILE A 265 -7.05 4.61 -21.88
CA ILE A 265 -6.57 3.25 -22.20
C ILE A 265 -7.55 2.19 -21.72
N ASP A 266 -8.13 2.36 -20.53
CA ASP A 266 -9.21 1.51 -20.02
C ASP A 266 -10.43 1.52 -20.96
N GLN A 267 -10.83 2.69 -21.45
CA GLN A 267 -11.95 2.81 -22.40
C GLN A 267 -11.64 2.17 -23.76
N ILE A 268 -10.41 2.30 -24.27
CA ILE A 268 -9.97 1.62 -25.50
C ILE A 268 -10.05 0.12 -25.30
N GLY A 269 -9.54 -0.31 -24.16
CA GLY A 269 -9.44 -1.70 -23.77
C GLY A 269 -10.76 -2.43 -23.58
N THR A 270 -11.69 -1.79 -22.88
CA THR A 270 -13.06 -2.29 -22.67
C THR A 270 -13.93 -2.17 -23.93
N GLY A 271 -13.37 -1.67 -25.04
CA GLY A 271 -14.08 -1.47 -26.30
C GLY A 271 -15.04 -0.27 -26.30
N LYS A 272 -15.11 0.52 -25.22
CA LYS A 272 -15.87 1.78 -25.17
C LYS A 272 -15.34 2.81 -26.17
N LEU A 273 -14.03 2.78 -26.45
CA LEU A 273 -13.36 3.51 -27.54
C LEU A 273 -12.77 2.53 -28.56
N PRO A 274 -13.53 2.11 -29.58
CA PRO A 274 -13.06 1.15 -30.58
C PRO A 274 -11.82 1.64 -31.33
N VAL A 275 -10.98 0.69 -31.72
CA VAL A 275 -9.79 0.93 -32.55
C VAL A 275 -10.20 1.59 -33.87
N GLY A 276 -9.46 2.61 -34.29
CA GLY A 276 -9.75 3.39 -35.50
C GLY A 276 -10.71 4.57 -35.28
N THR A 277 -11.33 4.71 -34.11
CA THR A 277 -12.16 5.89 -33.80
C THR A 277 -11.32 7.14 -33.57
N LEU A 278 -11.90 8.31 -33.87
CA LEU A 278 -11.27 9.59 -33.60
C LEU A 278 -11.64 10.06 -32.19
N LEU A 279 -10.63 10.34 -31.36
CA LEU A 279 -10.84 10.95 -30.06
C LEU A 279 -11.40 12.37 -30.20
N PRO A 280 -12.21 12.85 -29.23
CA PRO A 280 -12.64 14.24 -29.19
C PRO A 280 -11.46 15.22 -29.24
N SER A 281 -11.70 16.45 -29.68
CA SER A 281 -10.66 17.47 -29.75
C SER A 281 -10.06 17.78 -28.38
N GLU A 282 -8.81 18.29 -28.35
CA GLU A 282 -8.12 18.63 -27.10
C GLU A 282 -8.96 19.58 -26.21
N ALA A 283 -9.68 20.52 -26.82
CA ALA A 283 -10.55 21.46 -26.11
C ALA A 283 -11.80 20.78 -25.50
N GLN A 284 -12.39 19.82 -26.21
CA GLN A 284 -13.53 19.04 -25.71
C GLN A 284 -13.10 18.13 -24.56
N LEU A 285 -11.95 17.46 -24.68
CA LEU A 285 -11.39 16.64 -23.60
C LEU A 285 -11.03 17.50 -22.38
N ALA A 286 -10.42 18.68 -22.59
CA ALA A 286 -10.08 19.61 -21.51
C ALA A 286 -11.33 20.06 -20.74
N LYS A 287 -12.42 20.34 -21.46
CA LYS A 287 -13.73 20.69 -20.86
C LYS A 287 -14.34 19.51 -20.12
N HIS A 288 -14.31 18.31 -20.68
CA HIS A 288 -14.87 17.10 -20.07
C HIS A 288 -14.15 16.75 -18.75
N TYR A 289 -12.81 16.76 -18.78
CA TYR A 289 -11.99 16.43 -17.62
C TYR A 289 -11.77 17.60 -16.65
N HIS A 290 -12.27 18.80 -16.97
CA HIS A 290 -12.09 20.01 -16.16
C HIS A 290 -10.61 20.34 -15.90
N VAL A 291 -9.76 20.16 -16.92
CA VAL A 291 -8.30 20.38 -16.85
C VAL A 291 -7.82 21.33 -17.95
N SER A 292 -6.56 21.78 -17.83
CA SER A 292 -5.94 22.59 -18.88
C SER A 292 -5.71 21.77 -20.17
N VAL A 293 -5.75 22.44 -21.32
CA VAL A 293 -5.37 21.84 -22.61
C VAL A 293 -3.95 21.29 -22.59
N ALA A 294 -3.03 21.93 -21.86
CA ALA A 294 -1.67 21.44 -21.68
C ALA A 294 -1.61 20.08 -20.97
N THR A 295 -2.51 19.83 -20.01
CA THR A 295 -2.66 18.54 -19.33
C THR A 295 -3.12 17.47 -20.31
N ILE A 296 -4.14 17.76 -21.13
CA ILE A 296 -4.63 16.83 -22.17
C ILE A 296 -3.56 16.51 -23.22
N ARG A 297 -2.79 17.52 -23.66
CA ARG A 297 -1.66 17.29 -24.59
C ARG A 297 -0.64 16.31 -24.03
N LYS A 298 -0.30 16.43 -22.74
CA LYS A 298 0.58 15.47 -22.07
C LYS A 298 -0.04 14.07 -22.03
N SER A 299 -1.35 13.98 -21.78
CA SER A 299 -2.05 12.70 -21.78
C SER A 299 -2.05 12.01 -23.14
N LEU A 300 -2.38 12.76 -24.20
CA LEU A 300 -2.39 12.27 -25.58
C LEU A 300 -0.99 11.95 -26.10
N ALA A 301 0.03 12.72 -25.71
CA ALA A 301 1.43 12.41 -26.02
C ALA A 301 1.84 11.06 -25.40
N SER A 302 1.46 10.82 -24.14
CA SER A 302 1.70 9.54 -23.46
C SER A 302 0.94 8.40 -24.16
N LEU A 303 -0.30 8.64 -24.57
CA LEU A 303 -1.14 7.67 -25.29
C LEU A 303 -0.52 7.27 -26.65
N ASN A 304 0.04 8.23 -27.38
CA ASN A 304 0.76 7.99 -28.64
C ASN A 304 2.07 7.23 -28.41
N GLU A 305 2.82 7.60 -27.37
CA GLU A 305 4.10 6.97 -27.04
C GLU A 305 3.93 5.49 -26.68
N LEU A 306 2.84 5.18 -25.98
CA LEU A 306 2.44 3.83 -25.63
C LEU A 306 1.82 3.04 -26.79
N GLY A 307 1.50 3.68 -27.92
CA GLY A 307 0.94 3.01 -29.10
C GLY A 307 -0.58 2.82 -29.10
N TYR A 308 -1.30 3.35 -28.11
CA TYR A 308 -2.78 3.28 -28.06
C TYR A 308 -3.48 4.39 -28.84
N ALA A 309 -2.71 5.34 -29.36
CA ALA A 309 -3.22 6.36 -30.24
C ALA A 309 -2.18 6.79 -31.28
N LYS A 310 -2.67 7.46 -32.32
CA LYS A 310 -1.84 8.11 -33.32
C LYS A 310 -2.41 9.47 -33.66
N THR A 311 -1.76 10.52 -33.18
CA THR A 311 -2.06 11.90 -33.58
C THR A 311 -1.51 12.17 -34.98
N LYS A 312 -2.39 12.61 -35.88
CA LYS A 312 -2.04 13.15 -37.20
C LYS A 312 -2.35 14.64 -37.22
N ASN A 313 -1.35 15.45 -37.57
CA ASN A 313 -1.52 16.91 -37.68
C ASN A 313 -2.76 17.23 -38.53
N VAL A 314 -3.60 18.15 -38.04
CA VAL A 314 -4.87 18.60 -38.66
C VAL A 314 -6.00 17.56 -38.68
N LYS A 315 -5.70 16.25 -38.65
CA LYS A 315 -6.71 15.17 -38.71
C LYS A 315 -7.19 14.68 -37.33
N GLY A 316 -6.50 15.04 -36.25
CA GLY A 316 -6.85 14.66 -34.87
C GLY A 316 -6.12 13.40 -34.40
N THR A 317 -6.57 12.83 -33.28
CA THR A 317 -5.96 11.65 -32.64
C THR A 317 -6.85 10.43 -32.85
N THR A 318 -6.32 9.41 -33.51
CA THR A 318 -7.05 8.15 -33.78
C THR A 318 -6.61 7.07 -32.80
N VAL A 319 -7.56 6.30 -32.26
CA VAL A 319 -7.29 5.15 -31.39
C VAL A 319 -6.58 4.04 -32.16
N CYS A 320 -5.53 3.47 -31.57
CA CYS A 320 -4.73 2.38 -32.13
C CYS A 320 -4.54 1.29 -31.06
N MET A 321 -4.01 0.13 -31.46
CA MET A 321 -3.52 -0.89 -30.54
C MET A 321 -2.00 -0.90 -30.59
N GLN A 322 -1.38 -1.16 -29.44
CA GLN A 322 0.07 -1.29 -29.35
C GLN A 322 0.55 -2.49 -30.17
N ASP A 323 1.60 -2.29 -30.97
CA ASP A 323 2.32 -3.36 -31.66
C ASP A 323 3.52 -3.87 -30.83
N ASP A 324 4.00 -5.07 -31.15
CA ASP A 324 5.09 -5.74 -30.43
C ASP A 324 6.39 -4.90 -30.42
N GLU A 325 6.67 -4.17 -31.50
CA GLU A 325 7.84 -3.28 -31.60
C GLU A 325 7.74 -2.09 -30.64
N THR A 326 6.56 -1.50 -30.52
CA THR A 326 6.28 -0.39 -29.60
C THR A 326 6.31 -0.87 -28.16
N ALA A 327 5.76 -2.05 -27.87
CA ALA A 327 5.87 -2.69 -26.56
C ALA A 327 7.34 -2.88 -26.16
N ALA A 328 8.16 -3.50 -27.03
CA ALA A 328 9.58 -3.71 -26.78
C ALA A 328 10.37 -2.39 -26.60
N ARG A 329 10.06 -1.37 -27.40
CA ARG A 329 10.67 -0.03 -27.26
C ARG A 329 10.28 0.65 -25.96
N CYS A 330 9.04 0.50 -25.49
CA CYS A 330 8.62 1.00 -24.19
C CYS A 330 9.40 0.33 -23.04
N MET A 331 9.69 -0.97 -23.14
CA MET A 331 10.50 -1.69 -22.15
C MET A 331 11.92 -1.17 -22.03
N SER A 332 12.46 -0.51 -23.06
CA SER A 332 13.78 0.12 -23.00
C SER A 332 13.81 1.44 -22.23
N ARG A 333 12.64 2.06 -21.96
CA ARG A 333 12.57 3.35 -21.26
C ARG A 333 12.41 3.14 -19.76
N LYS A 334 13.29 3.77 -18.98
CA LYS A 334 13.29 3.67 -17.51
C LYS A 334 11.93 3.98 -16.85
N ALA A 335 11.23 5.01 -17.33
CA ALA A 335 9.95 5.42 -16.75
C ALA A 335 8.90 4.29 -16.81
N TYR A 336 8.74 3.64 -17.96
CA TYR A 336 7.81 2.52 -18.10
C TYR A 336 8.24 1.27 -17.34
N ARG A 337 9.54 0.98 -17.29
CA ARG A 337 10.06 -0.11 -16.44
C ARG A 337 9.69 0.09 -14.98
N ASP A 338 9.91 1.30 -14.46
CA ASP A 338 9.55 1.64 -13.08
C ASP A 338 8.04 1.48 -12.84
N ASP A 339 7.21 1.90 -13.80
CA ASP A 339 5.77 1.80 -13.70
C ASP A 339 5.24 0.35 -13.79
N ILE A 340 5.87 -0.50 -14.62
CA ILE A 340 5.57 -1.94 -14.67
C ILE A 340 5.95 -2.62 -13.37
N MET A 341 7.16 -2.36 -12.86
CA MET A 341 7.62 -2.93 -11.60
C MET A 341 6.71 -2.51 -10.45
N ARG A 342 6.19 -1.28 -10.49
CA ARG A 342 5.18 -0.77 -9.57
C ARG A 342 3.84 -1.49 -9.72
N TYR A 343 3.36 -1.69 -10.94
CA TYR A 343 2.13 -2.44 -11.19
C TYR A 343 2.24 -3.90 -10.69
N LEU A 344 3.31 -4.61 -11.03
CA LEU A 344 3.57 -5.98 -10.57
C LEU A 344 3.76 -6.04 -9.04
N SER A 345 4.41 -5.05 -8.43
CA SER A 345 4.47 -4.91 -6.96
C SER A 345 3.08 -4.73 -6.35
N GLY A 346 2.22 -3.97 -7.02
CA GLY A 346 0.83 -3.76 -6.63
C GLY A 346 0.01 -5.05 -6.68
N LEU A 347 0.20 -5.86 -7.72
CA LEU A 347 -0.46 -7.17 -7.85
C LEU A 347 -0.01 -8.12 -6.75
N GLN A 348 1.30 -8.20 -6.49
CA GLN A 348 1.84 -9.05 -5.44
C GLN A 348 1.30 -8.66 -4.06
N LEU A 349 1.21 -7.36 -3.77
CA LEU A 349 0.61 -6.87 -2.53
C LEU A 349 -0.90 -7.17 -2.51
N MET A 350 -1.62 -6.96 -3.61
CA MET A 350 -3.04 -7.27 -3.71
C MET A 350 -3.34 -8.75 -3.45
N ILE A 351 -2.52 -9.69 -3.94
CA ILE A 351 -2.67 -11.12 -3.65
C ILE A 351 -2.61 -11.38 -2.13
N LEU A 352 -1.65 -10.76 -1.44
CA LEU A 352 -1.46 -10.90 0.01
C LEU A 352 -2.57 -10.22 0.83
N THR A 353 -3.19 -9.14 0.32
CA THR A 353 -4.27 -8.41 1.00
C THR A 353 -5.67 -8.92 0.67
N MET A 354 -5.88 -9.48 -0.52
CA MET A 354 -7.21 -9.81 -1.03
C MET A 354 -7.87 -10.93 -0.22
N LYS A 355 -7.12 -11.95 0.17
CA LYS A 355 -7.65 -13.06 0.97
C LYS A 355 -8.22 -12.59 2.33
N PRO A 356 -7.44 -11.89 3.20
CA PRO A 356 -7.98 -11.36 4.45
C PRO A 356 -9.06 -10.28 4.24
N ALA A 357 -8.96 -9.47 3.18
CA ALA A 357 -9.99 -8.48 2.85
C ALA A 357 -11.33 -9.13 2.47
N ALA A 358 -11.32 -10.09 1.55
CA ALA A 358 -12.52 -10.80 1.11
C ALA A 358 -13.18 -11.53 2.29
N ARG A 359 -12.40 -12.18 3.16
CA ARG A 359 -12.88 -12.82 4.39
C ARG A 359 -13.49 -11.82 5.37
N SER A 360 -12.86 -10.66 5.59
CA SER A 360 -13.40 -9.59 6.44
C SER A 360 -14.71 -9.01 5.86
N ALA A 361 -14.79 -8.87 4.53
CA ALA A 361 -15.95 -8.31 3.86
C ALA A 361 -17.16 -9.26 3.80
N PHE A 362 -16.91 -10.56 3.64
CA PHE A 362 -17.93 -11.57 3.34
C PHE A 362 -19.18 -11.50 4.23
N PRO A 363 -19.07 -11.41 5.58
CA PRO A 363 -20.25 -11.36 6.45
C PRO A 363 -21.14 -10.12 6.25
N ALA A 364 -20.58 -9.03 5.71
CA ALA A 364 -21.30 -7.79 5.44
C ALA A 364 -21.88 -7.70 4.02
N ILE A 365 -21.54 -8.64 3.13
CA ILE A 365 -22.06 -8.65 1.76
C ILE A 365 -23.49 -9.18 1.77
N THR A 366 -24.44 -8.28 1.51
CA THR A 366 -25.87 -8.59 1.53
C THR A 366 -26.36 -9.09 0.17
N LYS A 367 -27.52 -9.79 0.17
CA LYS A 367 -28.20 -10.19 -1.09
C LYS A 367 -28.52 -9.00 -2.00
N THR A 368 -28.74 -7.81 -1.44
CA THR A 368 -28.96 -6.58 -2.22
C THR A 368 -27.68 -6.12 -2.90
N ALA A 369 -26.53 -6.19 -2.22
CA ALA A 369 -25.22 -5.90 -2.82
C ALA A 369 -24.89 -6.87 -3.97
N ILE A 370 -25.18 -8.17 -3.81
CA ILE A 370 -25.02 -9.17 -4.89
C ILE A 370 -25.91 -8.83 -6.10
N ARG A 371 -27.16 -8.38 -5.90
CA ARG A 371 -28.02 -7.93 -7.00
C ARG A 371 -27.49 -6.68 -7.69
N GLN A 372 -26.89 -5.75 -6.96
CA GLN A 372 -26.25 -4.56 -7.53
C GLN A 372 -25.02 -4.93 -8.35
N LEU A 373 -24.21 -5.87 -7.87
CA LEU A 373 -23.08 -6.44 -8.62
C LEU A 373 -23.56 -6.98 -9.98
N HIS A 374 -24.62 -7.80 -10.00
CA HIS A 374 -25.18 -8.33 -11.26
C HIS A 374 -25.59 -7.25 -12.26
N LYS A 375 -26.22 -6.18 -11.78
CA LYS A 375 -26.56 -5.03 -12.64
C LYS A 375 -25.30 -4.40 -13.23
N LYS A 376 -24.25 -4.20 -12.44
CA LYS A 376 -22.97 -3.66 -12.93
C LYS A 376 -22.35 -4.57 -14.01
N LEU A 377 -22.38 -5.88 -13.81
CA LEU A 377 -21.81 -6.86 -14.74
C LEU A 377 -22.57 -6.95 -16.08
N GLN A 378 -23.89 -6.69 -16.09
CA GLN A 378 -24.70 -6.78 -17.31
C GLN A 378 -24.60 -5.55 -18.23
N TYR A 379 -24.40 -4.36 -17.67
CA TYR A 379 -24.57 -3.11 -18.41
C TYR A 379 -23.27 -2.34 -18.69
N ASP A 380 -22.18 -2.60 -17.97
CA ASP A 380 -21.05 -1.66 -17.93
C ASP A 380 -19.81 -2.10 -18.74
N ASN A 381 -19.88 -3.24 -19.44
CA ASN A 381 -18.76 -3.88 -20.16
C ASN A 381 -17.44 -3.94 -19.35
N ARG A 382 -17.55 -3.92 -18.02
CA ARG A 382 -16.43 -3.92 -17.08
C ARG A 382 -15.92 -5.33 -16.86
N ILE A 383 -14.62 -5.44 -16.56
CA ILE A 383 -14.05 -6.71 -16.09
C ILE A 383 -14.75 -7.10 -14.76
N PRO A 384 -15.24 -8.34 -14.63
CA PRO A 384 -15.94 -8.76 -13.42
C PRO A 384 -15.09 -8.67 -12.15
N LEU A 385 -13.78 -8.89 -12.26
CA LEU A 385 -12.84 -8.76 -11.14
C LEU A 385 -12.85 -7.36 -10.50
N ASP A 386 -12.92 -6.30 -11.31
CA ASP A 386 -12.94 -4.93 -10.78
C ASP A 386 -14.19 -4.65 -9.97
N SER A 387 -15.34 -5.14 -10.46
CA SER A 387 -16.62 -5.00 -9.76
C SER A 387 -16.64 -5.80 -8.45
N LEU A 388 -16.01 -6.98 -8.43
CA LEU A 388 -15.84 -7.79 -7.22
C LEU A 388 -14.88 -7.13 -6.23
N THR A 389 -13.80 -6.53 -6.71
CA THR A 389 -12.81 -5.84 -5.88
C THR A 389 -13.41 -4.59 -5.25
N GLU A 390 -14.20 -3.84 -6.01
CA GLU A 390 -14.98 -2.71 -5.50
C GLU A 390 -15.95 -3.17 -4.41
N LEU A 391 -16.66 -4.28 -4.65
CA LEU A 391 -17.58 -4.87 -3.66
C LEU A 391 -16.86 -5.25 -2.37
N VAL A 392 -15.74 -5.99 -2.45
CA VAL A 392 -14.94 -6.34 -1.28
C VAL A 392 -14.49 -5.06 -0.55
N THR A 393 -13.93 -4.10 -1.27
CA THR A 393 -13.45 -2.83 -0.71
C THR A 393 -14.55 -2.02 -0.02
N GLN A 394 -15.80 -2.12 -0.47
CA GLN A 394 -16.95 -1.44 0.15
C GLN A 394 -17.43 -2.11 1.44
N HIS A 395 -17.17 -3.41 1.60
CA HIS A 395 -17.72 -4.22 2.69
C HIS A 395 -16.68 -4.70 3.71
N VAL A 396 -15.38 -4.49 3.47
CA VAL A 396 -14.32 -4.73 4.48
C VAL A 396 -14.62 -3.94 5.76
N GLN A 397 -14.42 -4.57 6.92
CA GLN A 397 -14.74 -3.94 8.21
C GLN A 397 -13.73 -2.86 8.62
N GLN A 398 -12.45 -3.05 8.30
CA GLN A 398 -11.38 -2.14 8.71
C GLN A 398 -11.22 -0.97 7.73
N THR A 399 -11.33 0.27 8.22
CA THR A 399 -11.28 1.47 7.38
C THR A 399 -9.90 1.69 6.75
N ALA A 400 -8.82 1.39 7.47
CA ALA A 400 -7.45 1.46 6.98
C ALA A 400 -7.21 0.43 5.87
N LEU A 401 -7.75 -0.79 5.99
CA LEU A 401 -7.71 -1.78 4.92
C LEU A 401 -8.50 -1.33 3.68
N GLN A 402 -9.66 -0.69 3.86
CA GLN A 402 -10.36 -0.07 2.73
C GLN A 402 -9.51 0.98 2.02
N THR A 403 -8.82 1.85 2.76
CA THR A 403 -7.89 2.85 2.19
C THR A 403 -6.79 2.17 1.38
N ILE A 404 -6.15 1.13 1.93
CA ILE A 404 -5.10 0.37 1.24
C ILE A 404 -5.63 -0.24 -0.06
N LEU A 405 -6.79 -0.91 -0.03
CA LEU A 405 -7.38 -1.53 -1.21
C LEU A 405 -7.75 -0.49 -2.29
N ARG A 406 -8.27 0.68 -1.90
CA ARG A 406 -8.57 1.77 -2.85
C ARG A 406 -7.31 2.27 -3.55
N GLU A 407 -6.22 2.44 -2.80
CA GLU A 407 -4.94 2.87 -3.37
C GLU A 407 -4.32 1.79 -4.27
N LEU A 408 -4.37 0.53 -3.86
CA LEU A 408 -3.94 -0.59 -4.71
C LEU A 408 -4.79 -0.66 -5.98
N SER A 409 -6.10 -0.48 -5.89
CA SER A 409 -6.99 -0.49 -7.06
C SER A 409 -6.59 0.58 -8.07
N LYS A 410 -6.24 1.80 -7.62
CA LYS A 410 -5.71 2.86 -8.49
C LYS A 410 -4.41 2.48 -9.20
N ILE A 411 -3.51 1.77 -8.52
CA ILE A 411 -2.29 1.24 -9.11
C ILE A 411 -2.61 0.11 -10.10
N LEU A 412 -3.61 -0.73 -9.79
CA LEU A 412 -3.94 -1.89 -10.61
C LEU A 412 -4.78 -1.56 -11.84
N CYS A 413 -5.37 -0.36 -11.93
CA CYS A 413 -5.90 0.16 -13.19
C CYS A 413 -4.85 0.20 -14.33
N TRP A 414 -3.55 0.09 -14.02
CA TRP A 414 -2.49 -0.05 -15.02
C TRP A 414 -2.47 -1.42 -15.72
N GLY A 415 -3.17 -2.43 -15.19
CA GLY A 415 -3.16 -3.79 -15.73
C GLY A 415 -3.82 -3.92 -17.08
N TYR A 416 -4.79 -3.05 -17.35
CA TYR A 416 -5.49 -2.97 -18.62
C TYR A 416 -4.52 -2.80 -19.79
N TYR A 417 -3.44 -2.05 -19.61
CA TYR A 417 -2.43 -1.85 -20.63
C TYR A 417 -1.90 -3.19 -21.19
N TYR A 418 -1.72 -4.20 -20.34
CA TYR A 418 -1.12 -5.48 -20.73
C TYR A 418 -2.14 -6.54 -21.17
N SER A 419 -3.44 -6.30 -21.01
CA SER A 419 -4.50 -7.20 -21.48
C SER A 419 -4.78 -7.11 -23.00
N PHE A 420 -4.07 -6.24 -23.73
CA PHE A 420 -4.40 -5.88 -25.12
C PHE A 420 -3.45 -6.41 -26.19
N TYR A 421 -2.66 -7.44 -25.89
CA TYR A 421 -1.91 -8.14 -26.93
C TYR A 421 -2.88 -8.82 -27.92
N PRO A 422 -2.71 -8.61 -29.25
CA PRO A 422 -3.67 -9.01 -30.24
C PRO A 422 -3.67 -10.53 -30.45
N GLY A 423 -4.83 -11.09 -30.15
CA GLY A 423 -5.30 -12.44 -30.43
C GLY A 423 -6.67 -12.52 -29.75
N GLU A 424 -7.56 -13.40 -30.16
CA GLU A 424 -8.74 -13.74 -29.36
C GLU A 424 -8.23 -14.36 -28.05
N ASN A 425 -7.83 -13.53 -27.08
CA ASN A 425 -6.89 -13.94 -26.05
C ASN A 425 -7.59 -14.88 -25.06
N PRO A 426 -7.27 -16.18 -25.03
CA PRO A 426 -7.90 -17.15 -24.15
C PRO A 426 -7.75 -16.76 -22.66
N ASP A 427 -6.74 -15.95 -22.36
CA ASP A 427 -6.42 -15.48 -21.02
C ASP A 427 -7.45 -14.48 -20.47
N PHE A 428 -8.04 -13.62 -21.32
CA PHE A 428 -9.15 -12.76 -20.90
C PHE A 428 -10.40 -13.59 -20.59
N ASN A 429 -10.62 -14.65 -21.39
CA ASN A 429 -11.68 -15.61 -21.11
C ASN A 429 -11.42 -16.36 -19.80
N GLU A 430 -10.17 -16.71 -19.50
CA GLU A 430 -9.81 -17.38 -18.25
C GLU A 430 -9.97 -16.46 -17.03
N LEU A 431 -9.49 -15.21 -17.07
CA LEU A 431 -9.70 -14.24 -15.99
C LEU A 431 -11.21 -13.99 -15.76
N ASN A 432 -11.97 -13.77 -16.82
CA ASN A 432 -13.42 -13.59 -16.73
C ASN A 432 -14.09 -14.83 -16.19
N ARG A 433 -13.68 -16.03 -16.62
CA ARG A 433 -14.19 -17.30 -16.10
C ARG A 433 -13.90 -17.44 -14.60
N LYS A 434 -12.67 -17.16 -14.17
CA LYS A 434 -12.29 -17.20 -12.75
C LYS A 434 -13.08 -16.18 -11.93
N SER A 435 -13.27 -14.98 -12.45
CA SER A 435 -14.02 -13.91 -11.79
C SER A 435 -15.51 -14.25 -11.68
N MET A 436 -16.13 -14.76 -12.76
CA MET A 436 -17.51 -15.24 -12.74
C MET A 436 -17.70 -16.44 -11.83
N GLN A 437 -16.69 -17.29 -11.67
CA GLN A 437 -16.70 -18.37 -10.68
C GLN A 437 -16.71 -17.82 -9.25
N ALA A 438 -16.00 -16.73 -8.97
CA ALA A 438 -16.09 -16.05 -7.67
C ALA A 438 -17.50 -15.50 -7.42
N VAL A 439 -18.15 -14.91 -8.43
CA VAL A 439 -19.56 -14.48 -8.33
C VAL A 439 -20.46 -15.65 -7.92
N ARG A 440 -20.31 -16.82 -8.56
CA ARG A 440 -21.11 -18.01 -8.23
C ARG A 440 -20.90 -18.50 -6.80
N TYR A 441 -19.67 -18.50 -6.30
CA TYR A 441 -19.39 -18.88 -4.90
C TYR A 441 -20.01 -17.89 -3.91
N LEU A 442 -19.99 -16.60 -4.25
CA LEU A 442 -20.66 -15.57 -3.45
C LEU A 442 -22.18 -15.80 -3.41
N GLU A 443 -22.81 -16.16 -4.53
CA GLU A 443 -24.24 -16.49 -4.60
C GLU A 443 -24.60 -17.74 -3.80
N GLN A 444 -23.71 -18.73 -3.79
CA GLN A 444 -23.84 -19.98 -3.04
C GLN A 444 -23.56 -19.79 -1.54
N ASN A 445 -23.16 -18.59 -1.10
CA ASN A 445 -22.75 -18.30 0.27
C ASN A 445 -21.57 -19.21 0.72
N ASP A 446 -20.65 -19.52 -0.21
CA ASP A 446 -19.44 -20.32 0.01
C ASP A 446 -18.23 -19.39 0.23
N GLU A 447 -17.97 -19.04 1.49
CA GLU A 447 -16.92 -18.09 1.88
C GLU A 447 -15.53 -18.54 1.44
N GLU A 448 -15.13 -19.77 1.81
CA GLU A 448 -13.77 -20.29 1.56
C GLU A 448 -13.44 -20.30 0.07
N ARG A 449 -14.37 -20.76 -0.76
CA ARG A 449 -14.16 -20.79 -2.21
C ARG A 449 -14.20 -19.41 -2.83
N PHE A 450 -15.09 -18.52 -2.39
CA PHE A 450 -15.11 -17.13 -2.86
C PHE A 450 -13.78 -16.42 -2.57
N VAL A 451 -13.33 -16.50 -1.32
CA VAL A 451 -12.09 -15.87 -0.84
C VAL A 451 -10.86 -16.40 -1.59
N SER A 452 -10.78 -17.73 -1.76
CA SER A 452 -9.69 -18.36 -2.52
C SER A 452 -9.72 -17.96 -4.00
N GLN A 453 -10.90 -17.92 -4.60
CA GLN A 453 -11.06 -17.57 -6.02
C GLN A 453 -10.68 -16.12 -6.31
N MET A 454 -10.98 -15.18 -5.41
CA MET A 454 -10.55 -13.78 -5.53
C MET A 454 -9.02 -13.67 -5.59
N CYS A 455 -8.32 -14.39 -4.71
CA CYS A 455 -6.86 -14.44 -4.71
C CYS A 455 -6.29 -15.09 -5.99
N LEU A 456 -6.89 -16.19 -6.47
CA LEU A 456 -6.49 -16.85 -7.72
C LEU A 456 -6.62 -15.97 -8.96
N CYS A 457 -7.58 -15.04 -8.99
CA CYS A 457 -7.71 -14.07 -10.08
C CYS A 457 -6.46 -13.17 -10.18
N TYR A 458 -5.98 -12.65 -9.05
CA TYR A 458 -4.79 -11.79 -9.04
C TYR A 458 -3.48 -12.56 -9.25
N VAL A 459 -3.40 -13.80 -8.77
CA VAL A 459 -2.27 -14.70 -9.08
C VAL A 459 -2.15 -14.88 -10.58
N HIS A 460 -3.25 -15.21 -11.25
CA HIS A 460 -3.28 -15.40 -12.70
C HIS A 460 -2.80 -14.15 -13.46
N ILE A 461 -3.27 -12.96 -13.07
CA ILE A 461 -2.84 -11.69 -13.68
C ILE A 461 -1.35 -11.46 -13.47
N LEU A 462 -0.84 -11.68 -12.25
CA LEU A 462 0.58 -11.49 -11.94
C LEU A 462 1.47 -12.41 -12.78
N GLU A 463 1.10 -13.68 -12.90
CA GLU A 463 1.90 -14.68 -13.61
C GLU A 463 1.95 -14.38 -15.11
N ILE A 464 0.80 -14.14 -15.73
CA ILE A 464 0.70 -13.80 -17.15
C ILE A 464 1.53 -12.55 -17.45
N ILE A 465 1.27 -11.45 -16.74
CA ILE A 465 1.91 -10.18 -17.07
C ILE A 465 3.41 -10.27 -16.80
N ARG A 466 3.83 -10.91 -15.69
CA ARG A 466 5.25 -11.12 -15.42
C ARG A 466 5.93 -11.91 -16.53
N GLU A 467 5.36 -13.04 -16.97
CA GLU A 467 5.94 -13.87 -18.03
C GLU A 467 6.05 -13.13 -19.37
N HIS A 468 5.00 -12.40 -19.74
CA HIS A 468 5.01 -11.55 -20.93
C HIS A 468 6.08 -10.47 -20.84
N MET A 469 6.18 -9.76 -19.70
CA MET A 469 7.19 -8.70 -19.54
C MET A 469 8.63 -9.25 -19.58
N ILE A 470 8.86 -10.46 -19.07
CA ILE A 470 10.15 -11.15 -19.19
C ILE A 470 10.47 -11.42 -20.66
N ALA A 471 9.50 -11.90 -21.45
CA ALA A 471 9.68 -12.16 -22.88
C ALA A 471 10.03 -10.89 -23.67
N PHE A 472 9.49 -9.73 -23.28
CA PHE A 472 9.82 -8.42 -23.87
C PHE A 472 11.09 -7.74 -23.30
N GLY A 473 11.89 -8.46 -22.49
CA GLY A 473 13.21 -8.02 -22.05
C GLY A 473 13.28 -7.36 -20.66
N LEU A 474 12.20 -7.37 -19.87
CA LEU A 474 12.22 -6.89 -18.49
C LEU A 474 12.74 -7.97 -17.53
N SER A 475 14.07 -8.15 -17.51
CA SER A 475 14.72 -9.18 -16.69
C SER A 475 14.44 -9.03 -15.18
N GLU A 476 14.22 -7.81 -14.66
CA GLU A 476 13.95 -7.59 -13.24
C GLU A 476 12.66 -8.23 -12.75
N ALA A 477 11.69 -8.45 -13.65
CA ALA A 477 10.43 -9.11 -13.31
C ALA A 477 10.64 -10.56 -12.87
N THR A 478 11.75 -11.21 -13.26
CA THR A 478 12.10 -12.58 -12.82
C THR A 478 12.30 -12.70 -11.32
N TYR A 479 12.68 -11.61 -10.64
CA TYR A 479 12.89 -11.62 -9.19
C TYR A 479 11.57 -11.54 -8.41
N MET A 480 10.45 -11.19 -9.04
CA MET A 480 9.16 -11.14 -8.37
C MET A 480 8.50 -12.52 -8.30
N LYS A 481 8.44 -13.06 -7.07
CA LYS A 481 7.80 -14.35 -6.78
C LYS A 481 6.28 -14.21 -6.58
N THR A 482 5.52 -15.18 -7.06
CA THR A 482 4.07 -15.25 -6.81
C THR A 482 3.83 -15.68 -5.35
N PRO A 483 3.00 -14.99 -4.57
CA PRO A 483 2.59 -15.46 -3.25
C PRO A 483 1.71 -16.73 -3.34
N PRO A 484 1.94 -17.75 -2.49
CA PRO A 484 1.24 -19.03 -2.57
C PRO A 484 -0.20 -18.99 -2.03
N CYS A 485 -1.21 -18.90 -2.92
CA CYS A 485 -2.62 -18.66 -2.56
C CYS A 485 -3.27 -19.75 -1.67
N ASP A 486 -2.96 -21.02 -1.91
CA ASP A 486 -3.50 -22.16 -1.13
C ASP A 486 -3.00 -22.15 0.31
N SER A 487 -1.81 -21.60 0.50
CA SER A 487 -1.20 -21.51 1.81
C SER A 487 -1.58 -20.24 2.55
N LEU A 488 -2.18 -19.20 1.93
CA LEU A 488 -2.46 -17.86 2.50
C LEU A 488 -3.65 -17.81 3.48
#